data_AF-A0A967GUE8-F1
#
_entry.id   AF-A0A967GUE8-F1
#
_cell.length_a   1.000
_cell.length_b   1.000
_cell.length_c   1.000
_cell.angle_alpha   90.00
_cell.angle_beta   90.00
_cell.angle_gamma   90.00
#
_symmetry.space_group_name_H-M   'P 1'
#
loop_
_entity.id
_entity.type
_entity.pdbx_description
1 polymer ?
#
loop_
_entity_poly.entity_id
_entity_poly.type
_entity_poly.pdbx_seq_one_letter_code
_entity_poly.pdbx_strand_id
1 'polypeptide(L)'
;VVVSETGRAYLIDLRYELTPEHDLTLGQTAFSGFNVKSRKSKGVYTDPEGRVNRPEPHYLKPETDWPSRPWYDYTFELEDGTKAGVAVIDHKDNPTTKWHNLLPIAMLNPCIVAPGEVKLGAGRPLVLRYRLVVHDGPVPVESVELAAKGYARR
;
A
#
# COMPACT_ATOMS: atom_id res chain seq x y z
N VAL A 1 0.56 -8.66 14.02
CA VAL A 1 0.32 -9.27 12.69
C VAL A 1 -0.68 -10.39 12.88
N VAL A 2 -1.74 -10.44 12.07
CA VAL A 2 -2.68 -11.57 12.05
C VAL A 2 -2.71 -12.10 10.63
N VAL A 3 -2.57 -13.41 10.46
CA VAL A 3 -2.60 -14.08 9.15
C VAL A 3 -3.82 -15.00 9.11
N SER A 4 -4.56 -14.95 8.01
CA SER A 4 -5.67 -15.87 7.73
C SER A 4 -5.67 -16.26 6.26
N GLU A 5 -6.27 -17.40 5.94
CA GLU A 5 -6.42 -17.87 4.57
C GLU A 5 -7.84 -17.57 4.06
N THR A 6 -7.96 -17.10 2.83
CA THR A 6 -9.24 -16.88 2.15
C THR A 6 -9.15 -17.36 0.70
N GLY A 7 -9.78 -18.51 0.42
CA GLY A 7 -9.68 -19.15 -0.89
C GLY A 7 -8.24 -19.56 -1.22
N ARG A 8 -7.62 -18.89 -2.22
CA ARG A 8 -6.22 -19.11 -2.63
C ARG A 8 -5.29 -17.93 -2.29
N ALA A 9 -5.70 -17.10 -1.33
CA ALA A 9 -4.93 -15.93 -0.91
C ALA A 9 -4.73 -15.93 0.61
N TYR A 10 -3.61 -15.35 1.03
CA TYR A 10 -3.35 -15.04 2.43
C TYR A 10 -3.74 -13.60 2.70
N LEU A 11 -4.54 -13.40 3.74
CA LEU A 11 -4.86 -12.11 4.30
C LEU A 11 -3.93 -11.83 5.47
N ILE A 12 -3.18 -10.72 5.40
CA ILE A 12 -2.27 -10.31 6.46
C ILE A 12 -2.69 -8.95 6.98
N ASP A 13 -3.16 -8.91 8.23
CA ASP A 13 -3.50 -7.68 8.93
C ASP A 13 -2.30 -7.17 9.74
N LEU A 14 -1.90 -5.95 9.42
CA LEU A 14 -0.80 -5.23 10.00
C LEU A 14 -1.32 -4.03 10.78
N ARG A 15 -0.87 -3.93 12.03
CA ARG A 15 -1.18 -2.83 12.92
C ARG A 15 0.11 -2.34 13.55
N TYR A 16 0.42 -1.08 13.32
CA TYR A 16 1.55 -0.38 13.92
C TYR A 16 1.02 0.69 14.87
N GLU A 17 1.61 0.76 16.06
CA GLU A 17 1.37 1.80 17.06
C GLU A 17 2.71 2.48 17.35
N LEU A 18 2.83 3.75 16.95
CA LEU A 18 4.05 4.53 17.06
C LEU A 18 3.78 5.71 17.99
N THR A 19 4.28 5.63 19.22
CA THR A 19 4.06 6.66 20.24
C THR A 19 5.29 7.57 20.34
N PRO A 20 5.20 8.83 19.94
CA PRO A 20 6.33 9.75 20.01
C PRO A 20 6.59 10.19 21.45
N GLU A 21 7.86 10.30 21.84
CA GLU A 21 8.26 10.82 23.17
C GLU A 21 8.17 12.35 23.25
N HIS A 22 8.25 13.02 22.11
CA HIS A 22 8.20 14.48 21.97
C HIS A 22 7.26 14.88 20.84
N ASP A 23 6.80 16.13 20.85
CA ASP A 23 6.12 16.70 19.70
C ASP A 23 7.05 16.66 18.48
N LEU A 24 6.59 16.07 17.38
CA LEU A 24 7.39 15.91 16.17
C LEU A 24 6.55 16.07 14.90
N THR A 25 7.17 16.60 13.87
CA THR A 25 6.57 16.77 12.55
C THR A 25 7.26 15.85 11.57
N LEU A 26 6.50 14.97 10.93
CA LEU A 26 6.97 14.23 9.76
C LEU A 26 6.83 15.16 8.55
N GLY A 27 7.95 15.58 7.98
CA GLY A 27 7.98 16.48 6.82
C GLY A 27 7.43 15.83 5.55
N GLN A 28 6.96 16.66 4.62
CA GLN A 28 6.46 16.20 3.33
C GLN A 28 7.59 15.64 2.46
N THR A 29 7.44 14.39 2.04
CA THR A 29 8.36 13.65 1.16
C THR A 29 7.56 12.66 0.30
N ALA A 30 8.21 12.06 -0.70
CA ALA A 30 7.58 11.04 -1.54
C ALA A 30 7.56 9.63 -0.90
N PHE A 31 8.04 9.47 0.35
CA PHE A 31 8.08 8.17 1.02
C PHE A 31 7.81 8.30 2.52
N SER A 32 6.90 7.47 3.04
CA SER A 32 6.66 7.33 4.48
C SER A 32 5.75 6.15 4.77
N GLY A 33 5.46 5.91 6.05
CA GLY A 33 4.42 4.97 6.47
C GLY A 33 4.85 3.53 6.27
N PHE A 34 4.28 2.87 5.26
CA PHE A 34 4.43 1.43 5.05
C PHE A 34 4.82 1.08 3.62
N ASN A 35 5.69 0.10 3.47
CA ASN A 35 6.23 -0.29 2.18
C ASN A 35 6.17 -1.80 1.99
N VAL A 36 5.67 -2.24 0.83
CA VAL A 36 5.87 -3.60 0.34
C VAL A 36 6.92 -3.57 -0.77
N LYS A 37 7.98 -4.34 -0.59
CA LYS A 37 8.97 -4.67 -1.60
C LYS A 37 8.70 -6.08 -2.09
N SER A 38 8.37 -6.23 -3.37
CA SER A 38 8.19 -7.53 -4.00
C SER A 38 9.42 -7.92 -4.83
N ARG A 39 9.35 -9.11 -5.44
CA ARG A 39 10.34 -9.57 -6.41
C ARG A 39 10.39 -8.61 -7.59
N LYS A 40 11.60 -8.18 -7.97
CA LYS A 40 11.82 -7.45 -9.22
C LYS A 40 11.71 -8.41 -10.40
N SER A 41 10.56 -8.39 -11.05
CA SER A 41 10.22 -9.20 -12.23
C SER A 41 9.37 -8.36 -13.18
N LYS A 42 9.00 -8.94 -14.33
CA LYS A 42 7.96 -8.39 -15.19
C LYS A 42 6.66 -8.33 -14.38
N GLY A 43 6.25 -7.13 -14.01
CA GLY A 43 5.08 -6.92 -13.16
C GLY A 43 4.20 -5.78 -13.66
N VAL A 44 2.99 -5.73 -13.10
CA VAL A 44 1.97 -4.74 -13.42
C VAL A 44 1.28 -4.29 -12.14
N TYR A 45 0.83 -3.04 -12.13
CA TYR A 45 -0.04 -2.53 -11.07
C TYR A 45 -1.50 -2.60 -11.49
N THR A 46 -2.36 -2.93 -10.53
CA THR A 46 -3.82 -2.93 -10.69
C THR A 46 -4.45 -2.12 -9.55
N ASP A 47 -5.51 -1.39 -9.82
CA ASP A 47 -6.37 -0.74 -8.84
C ASP A 47 -7.85 -1.13 -9.11
N PRO A 48 -8.86 -0.62 -8.37
CA PRO A 48 -10.26 -0.96 -8.61
C PRO A 48 -10.78 -0.68 -10.03
N GLU A 49 -10.11 0.20 -10.80
CA GLU A 49 -10.45 0.52 -12.19
C GLU A 49 -9.70 -0.37 -13.20
N GLY A 50 -8.89 -1.31 -12.71
CA GLY A 50 -8.12 -2.26 -13.51
C GLY A 50 -6.65 -1.89 -13.61
N ARG A 51 -6.02 -2.21 -14.74
CA ARG A 51 -4.57 -2.03 -14.92
C ARG A 51 -4.21 -0.55 -14.88
N VAL A 52 -3.25 -0.20 -14.04
CA VAL A 52 -2.76 1.17 -13.88
C VAL A 52 -1.76 1.50 -14.98
N ASN A 53 -2.06 2.55 -15.75
CA ASN A 53 -1.18 3.11 -16.78
C ASN A 53 -0.89 4.59 -16.49
N ARG A 54 -0.38 4.88 -15.29
CA ARG A 54 -0.03 6.25 -14.84
C ARG A 54 1.50 6.45 -14.92
N PRO A 55 1.98 7.70 -15.10
CA PRO A 55 3.42 7.99 -15.04
C PRO A 55 4.03 7.55 -13.71
N GLU A 56 5.28 7.10 -13.73
CA GLU A 56 5.98 6.70 -12.52
C GLU A 56 6.15 7.91 -11.56
N PRO A 57 5.86 7.73 -10.25
CA PRO A 57 6.20 8.72 -9.24
C PRO A 57 7.70 8.99 -9.20
N HIS A 58 8.07 10.22 -8.89
CA HIS A 58 9.46 10.65 -8.76
C HIS A 58 9.85 10.80 -7.28
N TYR A 59 10.96 10.19 -6.89
CA TYR A 59 11.42 10.05 -5.50
C TYR A 59 11.62 11.36 -4.71
N LEU A 60 11.75 12.50 -5.40
CA LEU A 60 11.83 13.84 -4.78
C LEU A 60 10.56 14.69 -4.90
N LYS A 61 9.52 14.19 -5.57
CA LYS A 61 8.35 14.98 -5.98
C LYS A 61 7.05 14.32 -5.52
N PRO A 62 6.64 14.49 -4.25
CA PRO A 62 5.40 13.89 -3.71
C PRO A 62 4.14 14.32 -4.47
N GLU A 63 4.18 15.42 -5.22
CA GLU A 63 3.10 15.82 -6.13
C GLU A 63 2.85 14.80 -7.25
N THR A 64 3.88 14.03 -7.64
CA THR A 64 3.80 12.99 -8.69
C THR A 64 3.30 11.63 -8.20
N ASP A 65 3.16 11.44 -6.89
CA ASP A 65 2.60 10.21 -6.32
C ASP A 65 1.15 10.02 -6.80
N TRP A 66 0.77 8.76 -6.99
CA TRP A 66 -0.55 8.39 -7.48
C TRP A 66 -1.65 8.74 -6.49
N PRO A 67 -2.88 8.98 -6.97
CA PRO A 67 -4.01 9.29 -6.11
C PRO A 67 -4.29 8.14 -5.14
N SER A 68 -4.90 8.49 -4.00
CA SER A 68 -5.43 7.50 -3.07
C SER A 68 -6.46 6.61 -3.75
N ARG A 69 -6.38 5.31 -3.48
CA ARG A 69 -7.37 4.29 -3.86
C ARG A 69 -7.59 3.34 -2.68
N PRO A 70 -8.74 2.63 -2.63
CA PRO A 70 -8.99 1.60 -1.63
C PRO A 70 -7.86 0.58 -1.53
N TRP A 71 -7.27 0.21 -2.67
CA TRP A 71 -6.13 -0.69 -2.76
C TRP A 71 -5.34 -0.47 -4.04
N TYR A 72 -4.08 -0.91 -4.01
CA TYR A 72 -3.27 -1.16 -5.20
C TYR A 72 -2.65 -2.56 -5.09
N ASP A 73 -2.62 -3.27 -6.21
CA ASP A 73 -1.97 -4.56 -6.36
C ASP A 73 -0.70 -4.45 -7.19
N TYR A 74 0.28 -5.28 -6.87
CA TYR A 74 1.42 -5.58 -7.73
C TYR A 74 1.47 -7.09 -8.00
N THR A 75 1.16 -7.47 -9.23
CA THR A 75 1.30 -8.84 -9.73
C THR A 75 2.56 -8.93 -10.58
N PHE A 76 3.39 -9.96 -10.34
CA PHE A 76 4.58 -10.26 -11.13
C PHE A 76 4.50 -11.66 -11.75
N GLU A 77 5.28 -11.85 -12.82
CA GLU A 77 5.43 -13.11 -13.56
C GLU A 77 6.83 -13.68 -13.30
N LEU A 78 6.90 -14.98 -12.98
CA LEU A 78 8.11 -15.78 -12.87
C LEU A 78 8.55 -16.28 -14.26
N GLU A 79 9.77 -16.81 -14.35
CA GLU A 79 10.36 -17.27 -15.63
C GLU A 79 9.56 -18.40 -16.30
N ASP A 80 8.89 -19.24 -15.50
CA ASP A 80 8.01 -20.31 -15.96
C ASP A 80 6.61 -19.83 -16.36
N GLY A 81 6.34 -18.52 -16.27
CA GLY A 81 5.04 -17.90 -16.55
C GLY A 81 4.07 -17.93 -15.36
N THR A 82 4.45 -18.52 -14.22
CA THR A 82 3.64 -18.49 -13.00
C THR A 82 3.52 -17.05 -12.49
N LYS A 83 2.34 -16.68 -11.99
CA LYS A 83 2.10 -15.34 -11.42
C LYS A 83 1.93 -15.42 -9.93
N ALA A 84 2.33 -14.36 -9.24
CA ALA A 84 2.03 -14.11 -7.85
C ALA A 84 2.00 -12.61 -7.60
N GLY A 85 1.38 -12.19 -6.50
CA GLY A 85 1.25 -10.77 -6.22
C GLY A 85 0.79 -10.47 -4.81
N VAL A 86 0.62 -9.17 -4.58
CA VAL A 86 0.19 -8.63 -3.30
C VAL A 86 -0.59 -7.35 -3.52
N ALA A 87 -1.84 -7.34 -3.06
CA ALA A 87 -2.62 -6.13 -2.91
C ALA A 87 -2.39 -5.54 -1.52
N VAL A 88 -2.16 -4.22 -1.47
CA VAL A 88 -2.11 -3.43 -0.24
C VAL A 88 -3.39 -2.63 -0.13
N ILE A 89 -4.04 -2.73 1.03
CA ILE A 89 -5.28 -2.01 1.37
C ILE A 89 -4.96 -1.02 2.48
N ASP A 90 -5.16 0.28 2.21
CA ASP A 90 -4.98 1.36 3.18
C ASP A 90 -6.24 1.53 4.04
N HIS A 91 -6.11 1.45 5.36
CA HIS A 91 -7.26 1.58 6.25
C HIS A 91 -7.81 3.01 6.27
N LYS A 92 -9.13 3.16 6.31
CA LYS A 92 -9.81 4.47 6.31
C LYS A 92 -9.38 5.41 7.45
N ASP A 93 -8.95 4.85 8.58
CA ASP A 93 -8.50 5.60 9.77
C ASP A 93 -7.02 5.98 9.73
N ASN A 94 -6.25 5.54 8.73
CA ASN A 94 -4.89 6.07 8.55
C ASN A 94 -4.97 7.58 8.19
N PRO A 95 -3.89 8.35 8.27
CA PRO A 95 -3.84 9.65 7.61
C PRO A 95 -4.11 9.53 6.11
N THR A 96 -4.56 10.62 5.47
CA THR A 96 -4.69 10.65 4.01
C THR A 96 -3.34 10.31 3.37
N THR A 97 -3.37 9.51 2.31
CA THR A 97 -2.16 9.02 1.64
C THR A 97 -2.19 9.36 0.15
N LYS A 98 -1.00 9.51 -0.45
CA LYS A 98 -0.80 9.22 -1.87
C LYS A 98 0.00 7.92 -2.00
N TRP A 99 0.19 7.42 -3.23
CA TRP A 99 0.83 6.14 -3.47
C TRP A 99 2.10 6.28 -4.30
N HIS A 100 3.24 5.96 -3.68
CA HIS A 100 4.55 5.93 -4.34
C HIS A 100 4.84 4.53 -4.90
N ASN A 101 4.07 4.14 -5.91
CA ASN A 101 4.20 2.83 -6.55
C ASN A 101 5.18 2.91 -7.71
N LEU A 102 6.27 2.13 -7.65
CA LEU A 102 7.37 2.24 -8.61
C LEU A 102 7.82 0.87 -9.13
N LEU A 103 7.56 0.64 -10.43
CA LEU A 103 7.78 -0.64 -11.10
C LEU A 103 9.25 -1.10 -11.11
N PRO A 104 10.26 -0.24 -11.42
CA PRO A 104 11.69 -0.60 -11.41
C PRO A 104 12.19 -1.20 -10.09
N ILE A 105 11.47 -0.94 -9.00
CA ILE A 105 11.83 -1.44 -7.68
C ILE A 105 10.71 -2.26 -7.02
N ALA A 106 9.69 -2.68 -7.78
CA ALA A 106 8.59 -3.55 -7.33
C ALA A 106 8.00 -3.10 -5.99
N MET A 107 7.57 -1.84 -5.92
CA MET A 107 7.18 -1.18 -4.67
C MET A 107 5.70 -0.82 -4.63
N LEU A 108 5.04 -1.09 -3.50
CA LEU A 108 3.77 -0.48 -3.12
C LEU A 108 3.98 0.34 -1.86
N ASN A 109 3.62 1.62 -1.87
CA ASN A 109 3.83 2.51 -0.73
C ASN A 109 2.68 3.51 -0.56
N PRO A 110 1.71 3.24 0.31
CA PRO A 110 0.84 4.29 0.84
C PRO A 110 1.66 5.26 1.70
N CYS A 111 2.03 6.39 1.10
CA CYS A 111 2.79 7.48 1.71
C CYS A 111 1.87 8.52 2.39
N ILE A 112 1.82 8.47 3.73
CA ILE A 112 1.00 9.35 4.57
C ILE A 112 1.45 10.82 4.60
N VAL A 113 2.73 11.09 4.29
CA VAL A 113 3.27 12.45 4.26
C VAL A 113 3.33 13.06 2.86
N ALA A 114 3.01 12.30 1.80
CA ALA A 114 3.01 12.83 0.44
C ALA A 114 1.95 13.93 0.22
N PRO A 115 0.73 13.84 0.79
CA PRO A 115 -0.21 14.96 0.75
C PRO A 115 0.27 16.22 1.47
N GLY A 116 1.14 16.08 2.48
CA GLY A 116 1.61 17.16 3.34
C GLY A 116 2.20 16.66 4.65
N GLU A 117 2.68 17.57 5.49
CA GLU A 117 3.25 17.22 6.79
C GLU A 117 2.26 16.52 7.73
N VAL A 118 2.76 15.62 8.57
CA VAL A 118 1.98 14.96 9.64
C VAL A 118 2.54 15.39 10.99
N LYS A 119 1.72 16.08 11.79
CA LYS A 119 2.08 16.52 13.14
C LYS A 119 1.67 15.49 14.17
N LEU A 120 2.62 15.08 15.00
CA LEU A 120 2.43 14.08 16.04
C LEU A 120 2.72 14.74 17.39
N GLY A 121 1.77 14.60 18.33
CA GLY A 121 1.94 15.11 19.69
C GLY A 121 2.55 14.07 20.61
N ALA A 122 3.40 14.49 21.55
CA ALA A 122 4.01 13.64 22.55
C ALA A 122 2.97 12.77 23.27
N GLY A 123 3.28 11.47 23.41
CA GLY A 123 2.41 10.49 24.06
C GLY A 123 1.13 10.14 23.29
N ARG A 124 0.90 10.71 22.09
CA ARG A 124 -0.27 10.39 21.25
C ARG A 124 0.12 9.39 20.14
N PRO A 125 -0.36 8.14 20.20
CA PRO A 125 0.04 7.14 19.21
C PRO A 125 -0.42 7.49 17.79
N LEU A 126 0.51 7.48 16.84
CA LEU A 126 0.18 7.30 15.42
C LEU A 126 -0.15 5.83 15.20
N VAL A 127 -1.36 5.59 14.75
CA VAL A 127 -1.84 4.27 14.42
C VAL A 127 -1.89 4.11 12.90
N LEU A 128 -1.14 3.14 12.39
CA LEU A 128 -1.22 2.75 10.98
C LEU A 128 -1.71 1.31 10.86
N ARG A 129 -2.67 1.10 9.96
CA ARG A 129 -3.31 -0.19 9.71
C ARG A 129 -3.27 -0.50 8.23
N TYR A 130 -2.75 -1.65 7.87
CA TYR A 130 -2.68 -2.11 6.48
C TYR A 130 -3.12 -3.56 6.41
N ARG A 131 -3.79 -3.91 5.32
CA ARG A 131 -4.20 -5.27 5.04
C ARG A 131 -3.59 -5.69 3.72
N LEU A 132 -2.94 -6.84 3.71
CA LEU A 132 -2.36 -7.42 2.51
C LEU A 132 -3.22 -8.59 2.04
N VAL A 133 -3.44 -8.68 0.74
CA VAL A 133 -3.96 -9.88 0.08
C VAL A 133 -2.84 -10.43 -0.77
N VAL A 134 -2.13 -11.43 -0.25
CA VAL A 134 -1.05 -12.13 -0.97
C VAL A 134 -1.66 -13.27 -1.75
N HIS A 135 -1.38 -13.36 -3.05
CA HIS A 135 -2.06 -14.31 -3.91
C HIS A 135 -1.11 -14.99 -4.90
N ASP A 136 -1.47 -16.23 -5.24
CA ASP A 136 -0.97 -16.89 -6.44
C ASP A 136 -1.85 -16.55 -7.64
N GLY A 137 -1.28 -16.56 -8.84
CA GLY A 137 -1.97 -16.24 -10.07
C GLY A 137 -2.22 -14.74 -10.27
N PRO A 138 -3.15 -14.38 -11.18
CA PRO A 138 -3.61 -13.00 -11.36
C PRO A 138 -4.24 -12.43 -10.09
N VAL A 139 -4.31 -11.10 -9.99
CA VAL A 139 -4.99 -10.41 -8.89
C VAL A 139 -6.44 -10.92 -8.70
N PRO A 140 -6.80 -11.44 -7.51
CA PRO A 140 -8.14 -11.93 -7.22
C PRO A 140 -9.05 -10.76 -6.83
N VAL A 141 -9.47 -9.95 -7.82
CA VAL A 141 -10.19 -8.67 -7.60
C VAL A 141 -11.36 -8.80 -6.62
N GLU A 142 -12.20 -9.84 -6.76
CA GLU A 142 -13.33 -10.05 -5.86
C GLU A 142 -12.90 -10.24 -4.40
N SER A 143 -11.84 -11.02 -4.16
CA SER A 143 -11.28 -11.23 -2.81
C SER A 143 -10.67 -9.93 -2.26
N VAL A 144 -10.02 -9.14 -3.09
CA VAL A 144 -9.44 -7.85 -2.69
C VAL A 144 -10.54 -6.84 -2.34
N GLU A 145 -11.59 -6.75 -3.15
CA GLU A 145 -12.75 -5.90 -2.88
C GLU A 145 -13.48 -6.32 -1.61
N LEU A 146 -13.68 -7.62 -1.40
CA LEU A 146 -14.26 -8.14 -0.17
C LEU A 146 -13.40 -7.81 1.05
N ALA A 147 -12.08 -7.95 0.94
CA ALA A 147 -11.12 -7.61 1.98
C ALA A 147 -11.08 -6.10 2.28
N ALA A 148 -11.31 -5.26 1.26
CA ALA A 148 -11.36 -3.81 1.35
C ALA A 148 -12.69 -3.29 1.92
N LYS A 149 -13.79 -4.03 1.74
CA LYS A 149 -15.14 -3.59 2.14
C LYS A 149 -15.22 -3.25 3.63
N GLY A 150 -15.49 -1.98 3.92
CA GLY A 150 -15.61 -1.46 5.30
C GLY A 150 -14.28 -1.20 6.03
N TYR A 151 -13.18 -1.67 5.45
CA TYR A 151 -11.80 -1.49 5.93
C TYR A 151 -11.12 -0.30 5.25
N ALA A 152 -11.19 -0.26 3.92
CA ALA A 152 -10.45 0.68 3.08
C ALA A 152 -11.07 2.08 3.09
N ARG A 153 -10.24 3.08 2.81
CA ARG A 153 -10.71 4.43 2.46
C ARG A 153 -11.47 4.39 1.13
N ARG A 154 -12.60 5.10 1.03
CA ARG A 154 -13.34 5.31 -0.22
C ARG A 154 -12.86 6.55 -0.94
#